data_AF-A0AAN9DBF8-F1
#
_entry.id   AF-A0AAN9DBF8-F1
#
_cell.length_a   1.000
_cell.length_b   1.000
_cell.length_c   1.000
_cell.angle_alpha   90.00
_cell.angle_beta   90.00
_cell.angle_gamma   90.00
#
_symmetry.space_group_name_H-M   'P 1'
#
loop_
_entity.id
_entity.type
_entity.pdbx_description
1 polymer ?
#
loop_
_entity_poly.entity_id
_entity_poly.type
_entity_poly.pdbx_seq_one_letter_code
_entity_poly.pdbx_strand_id
1 'polypeptide(L)'
;MAWWPIGASLFASSEGSGLFIGLAGTGAAGGIAVAGFEWNATYVLLALAWVFVPVYVSSGIVTMPEYLGRRFGGERIRTYLSVLSLMLSVFTKISTDLYSGALFVQVCLGWNLYLSTVLMLVVTALYTIAGGLAAVIYTDTLQTFVMIIGAVILTITAFNKIGGYNNLESVYLKAVPSKIIPNTTCHLPRPDAMHLFRDPVHGDLPWPGMTLGLTILATWYWCTDQVIVQRSLSAKNMSHAKGASIFASYLKMLPMIFIILPGMISRALYPDTVACVDPEECVKVCGAEVGCSNLAFPKLVIELMPSGLRGLMIAVMMAALMSSLTSIFNSSSTLFTMDIWKKYRRGASEKELLLVGRIVTVILVVISVVWIPILQSANSGQLYVYIQSVTSYLAPPVTAIFVMAIFWKRTNEAGAFWGLMVGLVVGLTRMILEFVFPLPRCGVFDPAPSVLRSVHYLHFAIILCALTAIVVAVISLLTPPPNEEQIHNLTWWTIHNSTEREIPLQKVSTLSRRTDGCESVRRGKCVRTAGFCSPRPGRIVSENPSPIIHSIREDPFWSRFCCVNAIILVCVNIFLYAYYA
;
A
#
# COMPACT_ATOMS: atom_id res chain seq x y z
N MET A 1 15.36 2.52 -13.63
CA MET A 1 14.40 3.35 -14.40
C MET A 1 14.55 4.84 -14.08
N ALA A 2 13.98 5.71 -14.91
CA ALA A 2 13.95 7.16 -14.68
C ALA A 2 13.02 7.54 -13.50
N TRP A 3 13.01 8.81 -13.08
CA TRP A 3 12.28 9.23 -11.87
C TRP A 3 10.77 9.35 -12.12
N TRP A 4 10.38 9.83 -13.32
CA TRP A 4 8.99 10.10 -13.65
C TRP A 4 8.13 8.83 -13.79
N PRO A 5 8.57 7.70 -14.42
CA PRO A 5 7.74 6.51 -14.47
C PRO A 5 7.62 5.88 -13.10
N ILE A 6 8.71 5.88 -12.30
CA ILE A 6 8.67 5.34 -10.93
C ILE A 6 7.71 6.16 -10.08
N GLY A 7 7.77 7.50 -10.11
CA GLY A 7 6.87 8.33 -9.31
C GLY A 7 5.40 8.21 -9.72
N ALA A 8 5.11 8.17 -11.03
CA ALA A 8 3.75 7.89 -11.51
C ALA A 8 3.27 6.50 -11.09
N SER A 9 4.14 5.51 -11.17
CA SER A 9 3.86 4.14 -10.79
C SER A 9 3.66 4.01 -9.26
N LEU A 10 4.47 4.68 -8.42
CA LEU A 10 4.26 4.77 -6.98
C LEU A 10 2.86 5.33 -6.64
N PHE A 11 2.46 6.41 -7.34
CA PHE A 11 1.11 6.95 -7.22
C PHE A 11 0.06 5.94 -7.69
N ALA A 12 0.12 5.46 -8.92
CA ALA A 12 -0.86 4.53 -9.50
C ALA A 12 -1.10 3.27 -8.65
N SER A 13 -0.03 2.64 -8.14
CA SER A 13 -0.15 1.47 -7.25
C SER A 13 -0.75 1.80 -5.90
N SER A 14 -0.59 3.02 -5.41
CA SER A 14 -1.21 3.44 -4.17
C SER A 14 -2.68 3.77 -4.32
N GLU A 15 -3.05 4.35 -5.46
CA GLU A 15 -4.40 4.89 -5.62
C GLU A 15 -5.40 3.90 -6.18
N GLY A 16 -4.98 2.99 -7.07
CA GLY A 16 -5.78 1.87 -7.58
C GLY A 16 -7.30 2.07 -7.57
N SER A 17 -8.00 1.13 -6.93
CA SER A 17 -9.46 1.17 -6.72
C SER A 17 -9.88 2.00 -5.51
N GLY A 18 -9.04 1.99 -4.48
CA GLY A 18 -9.35 2.49 -3.15
C GLY A 18 -9.57 4.00 -3.14
N LEU A 19 -8.91 4.73 -4.03
CA LEU A 19 -9.05 6.17 -4.19
C LEU A 19 -10.41 6.54 -4.80
N PHE A 20 -10.76 6.01 -5.98
CA PHE A 20 -11.98 6.43 -6.67
C PHE A 20 -13.25 6.00 -5.95
N ILE A 21 -13.24 4.84 -5.32
CA ILE A 21 -14.43 4.29 -4.68
C ILE A 21 -14.42 4.59 -3.19
N GLY A 22 -13.33 4.23 -2.52
CA GLY A 22 -13.19 4.41 -1.09
C GLY A 22 -12.97 5.87 -0.66
N LEU A 23 -11.93 6.54 -1.19
CA LEU A 23 -11.56 7.89 -0.76
C LEU A 23 -12.64 8.91 -1.16
N ALA A 24 -13.14 8.85 -2.40
CA ALA A 24 -14.25 9.68 -2.84
C ALA A 24 -15.52 9.43 -2.02
N GLY A 25 -15.82 8.16 -1.71
CA GLY A 25 -16.99 7.80 -0.91
C GLY A 25 -16.87 8.26 0.54
N THR A 26 -15.66 8.20 1.11
CA THR A 26 -15.39 8.72 2.46
C THR A 26 -15.46 10.26 2.46
N GLY A 27 -14.99 10.91 1.40
CA GLY A 27 -15.20 12.35 1.17
C GLY A 27 -16.67 12.73 1.07
N ALA A 28 -17.47 11.93 0.35
CA ALA A 28 -18.92 12.13 0.26
C ALA A 28 -19.59 11.99 1.63
N ALA A 29 -19.21 10.99 2.41
CA ALA A 29 -19.82 10.71 3.70
C ALA A 29 -19.39 11.71 4.80
N GLY A 30 -18.10 12.04 4.86
CA GLY A 30 -17.50 12.76 5.98
C GLY A 30 -16.87 14.10 5.64
N GLY A 31 -16.61 14.45 4.38
CA GLY A 31 -15.97 15.72 3.98
C GLY A 31 -14.45 15.64 3.79
N ILE A 32 -13.76 16.78 3.92
CA ILE A 32 -12.36 16.91 3.47
C ILE A 32 -11.33 16.26 4.40
N ALA A 33 -11.69 15.89 5.64
CA ALA A 33 -10.73 15.37 6.61
C ALA A 33 -9.97 14.12 6.15
N VAL A 34 -10.58 13.33 5.26
CA VAL A 34 -9.92 12.14 4.68
C VAL A 34 -8.71 12.50 3.80
N ALA A 35 -8.56 13.77 3.37
CA ALA A 35 -7.36 14.26 2.71
C ALA A 35 -6.10 14.10 3.58
N GLY A 36 -6.25 14.00 4.91
CA GLY A 36 -5.15 13.73 5.83
C GLY A 36 -4.38 12.45 5.50
N PHE A 37 -5.03 11.40 4.98
CA PHE A 37 -4.34 10.18 4.55
C PHE A 37 -3.36 10.43 3.40
N GLU A 38 -3.77 11.27 2.44
CA GLU A 38 -2.97 11.56 1.25
C GLU A 38 -1.86 12.58 1.54
N TRP A 39 -2.17 13.60 2.34
CA TRP A 39 -1.19 14.63 2.68
C TRP A 39 -0.18 14.15 3.71
N ASN A 40 -0.56 13.27 4.64
CA ASN A 40 0.40 12.65 5.56
C ASN A 40 1.42 11.77 4.82
N ALA A 41 0.98 11.06 3.77
CA ALA A 41 1.84 10.25 2.93
C ALA A 41 3.00 11.03 2.29
N THR A 42 2.84 12.33 2.02
CA THR A 42 3.91 13.19 1.50
C THR A 42 5.14 13.19 2.40
N TYR A 43 4.97 13.35 3.72
CA TYR A 43 6.10 13.37 4.65
C TYR A 43 6.82 12.03 4.69
N VAL A 44 6.06 10.94 4.64
CA VAL A 44 6.61 9.59 4.68
C VAL A 44 7.26 9.20 3.35
N LEU A 45 6.75 9.64 2.21
CA LEU A 45 7.40 9.46 0.90
C LEU A 45 8.77 10.16 0.84
N LEU A 46 8.89 11.34 1.46
CA LEU A 46 10.19 11.97 1.63
C LEU A 46 11.08 11.16 2.59
N ALA A 47 10.53 10.65 3.70
CA ALA A 47 11.28 9.76 4.59
C ALA A 47 11.76 8.50 3.85
N LEU A 48 10.94 7.89 2.99
CA LEU A 48 11.29 6.74 2.17
C LEU A 48 12.58 7.03 1.37
N ALA A 49 12.63 8.15 0.66
CA ALA A 49 13.76 8.44 -0.21
C ALA A 49 15.03 8.91 0.50
N TRP A 50 14.92 9.62 1.62
CA TRP A 50 16.09 10.13 2.35
C TRP A 50 16.60 9.19 3.44
N VAL A 51 15.74 8.36 4.02
CA VAL A 51 16.09 7.48 5.15
C VAL A 51 16.13 6.02 4.72
N PHE A 52 15.01 5.50 4.21
CA PHE A 52 14.83 4.06 4.06
C PHE A 52 15.53 3.50 2.81
N VAL A 53 15.37 4.14 1.65
CA VAL A 53 15.99 3.71 0.40
C VAL A 53 17.52 3.63 0.52
N PRO A 54 18.25 4.61 1.09
CA PRO A 54 19.70 4.50 1.29
C PRO A 54 20.12 3.26 2.09
N VAL A 55 19.39 2.91 3.16
CA VAL A 55 19.65 1.71 3.98
C VAL A 55 19.37 0.43 3.19
N TYR A 56 18.26 0.39 2.44
CA TYR A 56 17.90 -0.78 1.65
C TYR A 56 18.88 -1.02 0.50
N VAL A 57 19.33 0.05 -0.15
CA VAL A 57 20.38 -0.01 -1.18
C VAL A 57 21.71 -0.50 -0.58
N SER A 58 22.16 0.03 0.57
CA SER A 58 23.42 -0.42 1.20
C SER A 58 23.38 -1.89 1.60
N SER A 59 22.21 -2.38 1.97
CA SER A 59 22.02 -3.77 2.40
C SER A 59 21.94 -4.78 1.24
N GLY A 60 21.73 -4.34 -0.01
CA GLY A 60 21.65 -5.24 -1.17
C GLY A 60 20.53 -6.28 -1.06
N ILE A 61 19.38 -5.88 -0.51
CA ILE A 61 18.21 -6.74 -0.27
C ILE A 61 17.21 -6.67 -1.43
N VAL A 62 16.45 -7.75 -1.60
CA VAL A 62 15.37 -7.84 -2.60
C VAL A 62 14.00 -7.73 -1.92
N THR A 63 13.86 -8.32 -0.74
CA THR A 63 12.60 -8.31 0.02
C THR A 63 12.73 -7.65 1.38
N MET A 64 11.64 -7.05 1.87
CA MET A 64 11.60 -6.42 3.19
C MET A 64 11.76 -7.44 4.33
N PRO A 65 11.16 -8.64 4.26
CA PRO A 65 11.46 -9.72 5.21
C PRO A 65 12.93 -10.18 5.16
N GLU A 66 13.57 -10.20 3.99
CA GLU A 66 15.00 -10.50 3.86
C GLU A 66 15.86 -9.46 4.59
N TYR A 67 15.52 -8.16 4.51
CA TYR A 67 16.20 -7.11 5.27
C TYR A 67 16.20 -7.40 6.77
N LEU A 68 15.04 -7.73 7.36
CA LEU A 68 14.98 -8.06 8.79
C LEU A 68 15.64 -9.40 9.11
N GLY A 69 15.60 -10.37 8.20
CA GLY A 69 16.37 -11.61 8.31
C GLY A 69 17.88 -11.37 8.39
N ARG A 70 18.42 -10.47 7.55
CA ARG A 70 19.84 -10.07 7.60
C ARG A 70 20.15 -9.27 8.86
N ARG A 71 19.28 -8.33 9.25
CA ARG A 71 19.46 -7.45 10.41
C ARG A 71 19.46 -8.19 11.75
N PHE A 72 18.68 -9.25 11.89
CA PHE A 72 18.54 -10.01 13.14
C PHE A 72 19.19 -11.40 13.09
N GLY A 73 19.68 -11.84 11.93
CA GLY A 73 20.38 -13.12 11.78
C GLY A 73 19.49 -14.37 11.89
N GLY A 74 18.17 -14.20 11.80
CA GLY A 74 17.19 -15.25 12.03
C GLY A 74 16.24 -15.48 10.85
N GLU A 75 15.90 -16.73 10.57
CA GLU A 75 14.91 -17.06 9.54
C GLU A 75 13.46 -16.97 10.04
N ARG A 76 13.24 -16.97 11.36
CA ARG A 76 11.89 -16.97 11.97
C ARG A 76 11.13 -15.70 11.63
N ILE A 77 11.75 -14.54 11.87
CA ILE A 77 11.17 -13.22 11.59
C ILE A 77 10.89 -13.06 10.11
N ARG A 78 11.81 -13.53 9.24
CA ARG A 78 11.63 -13.49 7.79
C ARG A 78 10.38 -14.26 7.37
N THR A 79 10.25 -15.54 7.77
CA THR A 79 9.08 -16.35 7.44
C THR A 79 7.79 -15.75 8.01
N TYR A 80 7.83 -15.29 9.26
CA TYR A 80 6.69 -14.65 9.91
C TYR A 80 6.18 -13.43 9.14
N LEU A 81 7.07 -12.51 8.78
CA LEU A 81 6.70 -11.29 8.06
C LEU A 81 6.20 -11.59 6.65
N SER A 82 6.81 -12.54 5.94
CA SER A 82 6.31 -12.94 4.62
C SER A 82 4.89 -13.49 4.72
N VAL A 83 4.57 -14.33 5.72
CA VAL A 83 3.21 -14.85 5.94
C VAL A 83 2.25 -13.71 6.32
N LEU A 84 2.63 -12.84 7.25
CA LEU A 84 1.81 -11.70 7.66
C LEU A 84 1.53 -10.75 6.49
N SER A 85 2.54 -10.42 5.68
CA SER A 85 2.39 -9.59 4.48
C SER A 85 1.50 -10.24 3.42
N LEU A 86 1.59 -11.55 3.21
CA LEU A 86 0.69 -12.27 2.31
C LEU A 86 -0.76 -12.25 2.81
N MET A 87 -0.97 -12.45 4.11
CA MET A 87 -2.31 -12.34 4.72
C MET A 87 -2.87 -10.93 4.59
N LEU A 88 -2.06 -9.90 4.86
CA LEU A 88 -2.44 -8.50 4.66
C LEU A 88 -2.80 -8.22 3.21
N SER A 89 -1.99 -8.67 2.25
CA SER A 89 -2.31 -8.54 0.82
C SER A 89 -3.69 -9.08 0.49
N VAL A 90 -4.08 -10.25 1.02
CA VAL A 90 -5.41 -10.82 0.80
C VAL A 90 -6.51 -9.97 1.44
N PHE A 91 -6.41 -9.68 2.74
CA PHE A 91 -7.50 -9.06 3.50
C PHE A 91 -7.69 -7.56 3.25
N THR A 92 -6.63 -6.84 2.88
CA THR A 92 -6.68 -5.38 2.73
C THR A 92 -6.56 -4.91 1.28
N LYS A 93 -5.72 -5.55 0.46
CA LYS A 93 -5.42 -5.07 -0.89
C LYS A 93 -6.21 -5.79 -1.97
N ILE A 94 -6.01 -7.11 -2.13
CA ILE A 94 -6.58 -7.89 -3.23
C ILE A 94 -8.11 -7.92 -3.13
N SER A 95 -8.66 -8.29 -1.97
CA SER A 95 -10.13 -8.40 -1.81
C SER A 95 -10.83 -7.05 -2.04
N THR A 96 -10.23 -5.97 -1.55
CA THR A 96 -10.72 -4.61 -1.74
C THR A 96 -10.65 -4.18 -3.20
N ASP A 97 -9.52 -4.37 -3.89
CA ASP A 97 -9.37 -4.01 -5.30
C ASP A 97 -10.33 -4.81 -6.20
N LEU A 98 -10.54 -6.09 -5.89
CA LEU A 98 -11.53 -6.92 -6.56
C LEU A 98 -12.95 -6.41 -6.35
N TYR A 99 -13.33 -6.13 -5.10
CA TYR A 99 -14.67 -5.66 -4.75
C TYR A 99 -14.95 -4.28 -5.35
N SER A 100 -14.04 -3.33 -5.18
CA SER A 100 -14.12 -2.01 -5.78
C SER A 100 -14.26 -2.09 -7.30
N GLY A 101 -13.43 -2.89 -7.96
CA GLY A 101 -13.50 -3.05 -9.41
C GLY A 101 -14.82 -3.64 -9.87
N ALA A 102 -15.31 -4.66 -9.17
CA ALA A 102 -16.59 -5.26 -9.46
C ALA A 102 -17.78 -4.30 -9.23
N LEU A 103 -17.74 -3.53 -8.14
CA LEU A 103 -18.73 -2.48 -7.84
C LEU A 103 -18.74 -1.42 -8.94
N PHE A 104 -17.56 -1.00 -9.42
CA PHE A 104 -17.46 -0.03 -10.50
C PHE A 104 -18.11 -0.53 -11.80
N VAL A 105 -17.81 -1.78 -12.19
CA VAL A 105 -18.41 -2.40 -13.38
C VAL A 105 -19.92 -2.56 -13.21
N GLN A 106 -20.38 -2.97 -12.03
CA GLN A 106 -21.81 -3.07 -11.74
C GLN A 106 -22.52 -1.73 -11.90
N VAL A 107 -21.94 -0.65 -11.42
CA VAL A 107 -22.55 0.69 -11.46
C VAL A 107 -22.53 1.27 -12.88
N CYS A 108 -21.44 1.06 -13.61
CA CYS A 108 -21.26 1.61 -14.96
C CYS A 108 -21.94 0.80 -16.06
N LEU A 109 -21.94 -0.53 -15.97
CA LEU A 109 -22.41 -1.44 -17.02
C LEU A 109 -23.66 -2.23 -16.61
N GLY A 110 -24.09 -2.19 -15.35
CA GLY A 110 -25.23 -2.96 -14.85
C GLY A 110 -24.96 -4.46 -14.73
N TRP A 111 -23.69 -4.89 -14.77
CA TRP A 111 -23.33 -6.30 -14.74
C TRP A 111 -23.35 -6.86 -13.31
N ASN A 112 -23.54 -8.17 -13.21
CA ASN A 112 -23.45 -8.87 -11.93
C ASN A 112 -22.04 -8.72 -11.31
N LEU A 113 -21.97 -8.50 -9.99
CA LEU A 113 -20.73 -8.29 -9.24
C LEU A 113 -19.74 -9.46 -9.39
N TYR A 114 -20.22 -10.71 -9.28
CA TYR A 114 -19.36 -11.89 -9.40
C TYR A 114 -18.89 -12.10 -10.84
N LEU A 115 -19.75 -11.88 -11.84
CA LEU A 115 -19.34 -11.92 -13.24
C LEU A 115 -18.24 -10.89 -13.53
N SER A 116 -18.40 -9.67 -13.02
CA SER A 116 -17.43 -8.59 -13.15
C SER A 116 -16.10 -8.93 -12.49
N THR A 117 -16.16 -9.56 -11.31
CA THR A 117 -14.98 -10.03 -10.57
C THR A 117 -14.20 -11.07 -11.37
N VAL A 118 -14.89 -12.10 -11.89
CA VAL A 118 -14.27 -13.18 -12.67
C VAL A 118 -13.65 -12.63 -13.96
N LEU A 119 -14.38 -11.77 -14.69
CA LEU A 119 -13.87 -11.17 -15.93
C LEU A 119 -12.63 -10.31 -15.66
N MET A 120 -12.65 -9.49 -14.61
CA MET A 120 -11.51 -8.67 -14.23
C MET A 120 -10.30 -9.53 -13.84
N LEU A 121 -10.52 -10.64 -13.13
CA LEU A 121 -9.46 -11.58 -12.77
C LEU A 121 -8.84 -12.26 -13.99
N VAL A 122 -9.65 -12.73 -14.94
CA VAL A 122 -9.17 -13.36 -16.17
C VAL A 122 -8.31 -12.38 -16.97
N VAL A 123 -8.77 -11.15 -17.17
CA VAL A 123 -8.02 -10.13 -17.91
C VAL A 123 -6.73 -9.75 -17.17
N THR A 124 -6.80 -9.56 -15.86
CA THR A 124 -5.62 -9.26 -15.02
C THR A 124 -4.60 -10.39 -15.07
N ALA A 125 -5.04 -11.65 -15.01
CA ALA A 125 -4.16 -12.82 -15.08
C ALA A 125 -3.46 -12.92 -16.44
N LEU A 126 -4.18 -12.73 -17.54
CA LEU A 126 -3.58 -12.71 -18.89
C LEU A 126 -2.49 -11.63 -19.00
N TYR A 127 -2.77 -10.43 -18.50
CA TYR A 127 -1.82 -9.33 -18.50
C TYR A 127 -0.60 -9.59 -17.59
N THR A 128 -0.83 -10.15 -16.39
CA THR A 128 0.23 -10.48 -15.42
C THR A 128 1.16 -11.58 -15.94
N ILE A 129 0.62 -12.58 -16.66
CA ILE A 129 1.42 -13.68 -17.21
C ILE A 129 2.34 -13.17 -18.35
N ALA A 130 1.87 -12.19 -19.14
CA ALA A 130 2.60 -11.64 -20.26
C ALA A 130 3.58 -10.50 -19.88
N GLY A 131 3.29 -9.74 -18.81
CA GLY A 131 4.02 -8.53 -18.44
C GLY A 131 5.02 -8.71 -17.28
N GLY A 132 6.25 -8.21 -17.45
CA GLY A 132 7.20 -8.04 -16.35
C GLY A 132 7.03 -6.71 -15.61
N LEU A 133 7.74 -6.52 -14.49
CA LEU A 133 7.66 -5.30 -13.66
C LEU A 133 7.84 -3.99 -14.46
N ALA A 134 8.71 -4.01 -15.47
CA ALA A 134 8.91 -2.85 -16.36
C ALA A 134 7.67 -2.50 -17.20
N ALA A 135 6.99 -3.50 -17.77
CA ALA A 135 5.78 -3.28 -18.55
C ALA A 135 4.67 -2.67 -17.69
N VAL A 136 4.53 -3.14 -16.45
CA VAL A 136 3.60 -2.58 -15.46
C VAL A 136 3.91 -1.10 -15.22
N ILE A 137 5.16 -0.75 -14.91
CA ILE A 137 5.54 0.65 -14.63
C ILE A 137 5.24 1.59 -15.81
N TYR A 138 5.45 1.17 -17.05
CA TYR A 138 5.13 2.01 -18.23
C TYR A 138 3.62 2.19 -18.43
N THR A 139 2.84 1.12 -18.27
CA THR A 139 1.37 1.22 -18.40
C THR A 139 0.76 2.06 -17.29
N ASP A 140 1.24 1.91 -16.04
CA ASP A 140 0.86 2.76 -14.90
C ASP A 140 1.08 4.25 -15.21
N THR A 141 2.20 4.55 -15.87
CA THR A 141 2.57 5.93 -16.17
C THR A 141 1.59 6.55 -17.16
N LEU A 142 1.30 5.86 -18.26
CA LEU A 142 0.32 6.32 -19.25
C LEU A 142 -1.06 6.51 -18.59
N GLN A 143 -1.50 5.52 -17.82
CA GLN A 143 -2.79 5.54 -17.14
C GLN A 143 -2.89 6.70 -16.15
N THR A 144 -1.83 7.00 -15.40
CA THR A 144 -1.80 8.13 -14.46
C THR A 144 -2.12 9.45 -15.15
N PHE A 145 -1.52 9.72 -16.30
CA PHE A 145 -1.78 10.96 -17.03
C PHE A 145 -3.22 11.04 -17.55
N VAL A 146 -3.73 9.96 -18.15
CA VAL A 146 -5.10 9.94 -18.68
C VAL A 146 -6.12 10.12 -17.56
N MET A 147 -5.86 9.47 -16.42
CA MET A 147 -6.69 9.54 -15.22
C MET A 147 -6.74 10.95 -14.63
N ILE A 148 -5.60 11.64 -14.54
CA ILE A 148 -5.54 13.03 -14.08
C ILE A 148 -6.35 13.94 -15.00
N ILE A 149 -6.18 13.81 -16.32
CA ILE A 149 -6.92 14.62 -17.30
C ILE A 149 -8.43 14.42 -17.14
N GLY A 150 -8.88 13.16 -17.05
CA GLY A 150 -10.30 12.88 -16.91
C GLY A 150 -10.87 13.31 -15.55
N ALA A 151 -10.10 13.21 -14.47
CA ALA A 151 -10.49 13.70 -13.15
C ALA A 151 -10.58 15.25 -13.11
N VAL A 152 -9.68 15.96 -13.81
CA VAL A 152 -9.77 17.42 -13.99
C VAL A 152 -11.07 17.80 -14.69
N ILE A 153 -11.38 17.15 -15.83
CA ILE A 153 -12.59 17.44 -16.60
C ILE A 153 -13.85 17.16 -15.78
N LEU A 154 -13.88 16.02 -15.08
CA LEU A 154 -15.00 15.67 -14.20
C LEU A 154 -15.19 16.72 -13.11
N THR A 155 -14.10 17.13 -12.45
CA THR A 155 -14.12 18.09 -11.35
C THR A 155 -14.64 19.45 -11.80
N ILE A 156 -14.16 19.97 -12.93
CA ILE A 156 -14.66 21.23 -13.51
C ILE A 156 -16.16 21.13 -13.81
N THR A 157 -16.59 20.01 -14.39
CA THR A 157 -18.02 19.79 -14.72
C THR A 157 -18.88 19.68 -13.46
N ALA A 158 -18.38 19.02 -12.41
CA ALA A 158 -19.05 18.90 -11.13
C ALA A 158 -19.20 20.25 -10.42
N PHE A 159 -18.14 21.08 -10.39
CA PHE A 159 -18.22 22.43 -9.83
C PHE A 159 -19.19 23.32 -10.59
N ASN A 160 -19.23 23.22 -11.92
CA ASN A 160 -20.19 23.99 -12.73
C ASN A 160 -21.65 23.64 -12.38
N LYS A 161 -21.94 22.38 -12.01
CA LYS A 161 -23.30 21.95 -11.62
C LYS A 161 -23.77 22.52 -10.30
N ILE A 162 -22.87 22.79 -9.35
CA ILE A 162 -23.20 23.41 -8.06
C ILE A 162 -23.05 24.93 -8.06
N GLY A 163 -22.71 25.55 -9.20
CA GLY A 163 -22.52 27.00 -9.32
C GLY A 163 -21.16 27.51 -8.79
N GLY A 164 -20.16 26.64 -8.69
CA GLY A 164 -18.78 27.00 -8.31
C GLY A 164 -18.39 26.60 -6.88
N TYR A 165 -17.11 26.82 -6.55
CA TYR A 165 -16.51 26.41 -5.26
C TYR A 165 -17.17 27.08 -4.06
N ASN A 166 -17.50 28.37 -4.16
CA ASN A 166 -18.10 29.14 -3.06
C ASN A 166 -19.44 28.56 -2.57
N ASN A 167 -20.14 27.81 -3.42
CA ASN A 167 -21.42 27.19 -3.06
C ASN A 167 -21.24 25.80 -2.44
N LEU A 168 -20.06 25.17 -2.56
CA LEU A 168 -19.85 23.77 -2.19
C LEU A 168 -20.30 23.45 -0.77
N GLU A 169 -19.85 24.24 0.21
CA GLU A 169 -20.21 24.05 1.62
C GLU A 169 -21.72 24.17 1.83
N SER A 170 -22.33 25.21 1.26
CA SER A 170 -23.77 25.47 1.42
C SER A 170 -24.67 24.39 0.81
N VAL A 171 -24.26 23.80 -0.33
CA VAL A 171 -25.02 22.73 -1.00
C VAL A 171 -24.74 21.41 -0.30
N TYR A 172 -23.50 21.14 0.12
CA TYR A 172 -23.14 19.94 0.86
C TYR A 172 -23.92 19.81 2.16
N LEU A 173 -24.05 20.88 2.95
CA LEU A 173 -24.79 20.87 4.22
C LEU A 173 -26.30 20.62 4.03
N LYS A 174 -26.85 20.83 2.83
CA LYS A 174 -28.25 20.56 2.49
C LYS A 174 -28.47 19.16 1.88
N ALA A 175 -27.41 18.37 1.72
CA ALA A 175 -27.44 17.09 1.03
C ALA A 175 -28.02 15.95 1.90
N VAL A 176 -29.33 16.00 2.14
CA VAL A 176 -30.10 15.05 2.93
C VAL A 176 -30.97 14.18 1.99
N PRO A 177 -30.98 12.85 2.14
CA PRO A 177 -31.84 11.97 1.34
C PRO A 177 -33.33 12.18 1.68
N SER A 178 -34.20 11.87 0.73
CA SER A 178 -35.66 11.98 0.86
C SER A 178 -36.24 10.99 1.87
N LYS A 179 -35.68 9.77 1.92
CA LYS A 179 -36.03 8.75 2.91
C LYS A 179 -35.04 8.81 4.08
N ILE A 180 -35.55 9.15 5.26
CA ILE A 180 -34.77 9.27 6.49
C ILE A 180 -35.31 8.34 7.58
N ILE A 181 -34.44 7.97 8.51
CA ILE A 181 -34.83 7.30 9.75
C ILE A 181 -35.12 8.39 10.80
N PRO A 182 -36.36 8.49 11.31
CA PRO A 182 -36.74 9.55 12.26
C PRO A 182 -35.94 9.44 13.56
N ASN A 183 -35.72 10.57 14.23
CA ASN A 183 -34.96 10.67 15.49
C ASN A 183 -33.49 10.22 15.42
N THR A 184 -32.87 10.29 14.24
CA THR A 184 -31.44 9.98 14.06
C THR A 184 -30.70 11.14 13.40
N THR A 185 -29.36 11.14 13.50
CA THR A 185 -28.50 12.17 12.88
C THR A 185 -27.67 11.64 11.72
N CYS A 186 -27.76 10.35 11.38
CA CYS A 186 -26.92 9.70 10.38
C CYS A 186 -27.12 10.22 8.95
N HIS A 187 -28.30 10.76 8.64
CA HIS A 187 -28.63 11.30 7.33
C HIS A 187 -28.08 12.72 7.11
N LEU A 188 -27.71 13.40 8.20
CA LEU A 188 -27.22 14.77 8.14
C LEU A 188 -25.74 14.79 7.76
N PRO A 189 -25.33 15.65 6.81
CA PRO A 189 -23.94 15.99 6.61
C PRO A 189 -23.33 16.58 7.88
N ARG A 190 -22.03 16.34 8.11
CA ARG A 190 -21.32 16.89 9.26
C ARG A 190 -21.12 18.41 9.13
N PRO A 191 -21.25 19.18 10.23
CA PRO A 191 -21.01 20.63 10.21
C PRO A 191 -19.51 20.96 10.04
N ASP A 192 -18.61 20.10 10.52
CA ASP A 192 -17.15 20.21 10.41
C ASP A 192 -16.60 19.52 9.15
N ALA A 193 -17.43 19.34 8.11
CA ALA A 193 -17.03 18.67 6.88
C ALA A 193 -15.91 19.38 6.10
N MET A 194 -15.75 20.70 6.31
CA MET A 194 -14.69 21.53 5.71
C MET A 194 -13.47 21.72 6.62
N HIS A 195 -13.41 21.04 7.78
CA HIS A 195 -12.26 21.07 8.67
C HIS A 195 -11.50 19.74 8.64
N LEU A 196 -10.17 19.86 8.61
CA LEU A 196 -9.22 18.76 8.61
C LEU A 196 -8.93 18.29 10.03
N PHE A 197 -8.73 19.22 10.99
CA PHE A 197 -8.53 18.84 12.39
C PHE A 197 -9.85 18.81 13.16
N ARG A 198 -10.40 17.60 13.23
CA ARG A 198 -11.62 17.30 13.97
C ARG A 198 -11.37 17.10 15.45
N ASP A 199 -12.45 17.13 16.21
CA ASP A 199 -12.44 16.87 17.65
C ASP A 199 -11.58 15.63 18.01
N PRO A 200 -10.68 15.74 19.00
CA PRO A 200 -9.71 14.70 19.32
C PRO A 200 -10.32 13.39 19.83
N VAL A 201 -11.59 13.39 20.27
CA VAL A 201 -12.23 12.21 20.89
C VAL A 201 -13.47 11.78 20.11
N HIS A 202 -14.31 12.72 19.71
CA HIS A 202 -15.62 12.47 19.09
C HIS A 202 -15.62 12.62 17.56
N GLY A 203 -14.51 13.08 16.97
CA GLY A 203 -14.31 13.11 15.53
C GLY A 203 -14.30 11.69 14.93
N ASP A 204 -14.86 11.54 13.73
CA ASP A 204 -14.70 10.33 12.91
C ASP A 204 -13.26 10.16 12.39
N LEU A 205 -12.53 11.26 12.23
CA LEU A 205 -11.09 11.28 11.99
C LEU A 205 -10.44 12.24 12.99
N PRO A 206 -10.22 11.80 14.24
CA PRO A 206 -9.73 12.67 15.30
C PRO A 206 -8.30 13.13 14.96
N TRP A 207 -8.02 14.43 15.14
CA TRP A 207 -6.74 15.03 14.72
C TRP A 207 -5.48 14.37 15.31
N PRO A 208 -5.44 13.86 16.56
CA PRO A 208 -4.24 13.17 17.07
C PRO A 208 -4.03 11.83 16.36
N GLY A 209 -5.12 11.10 16.10
CA GLY A 209 -5.11 9.90 15.27
C GLY A 209 -4.68 10.19 13.84
N MET A 210 -5.17 11.30 13.26
CA MET A 210 -4.81 11.74 11.91
C MET A 210 -3.32 12.06 11.80
N THR A 211 -2.75 12.74 12.78
CA THR A 211 -1.34 13.18 12.73
C THR A 211 -0.38 12.04 13.08
N LEU A 212 -0.59 11.35 14.21
CA LEU A 212 0.34 10.33 14.70
C LEU A 212 0.00 8.93 14.19
N GLY A 213 -1.28 8.56 14.25
CA GLY A 213 -1.76 7.24 13.81
C GLY A 213 -1.53 7.03 12.33
N LEU A 214 -1.93 7.99 11.47
CA LEU A 214 -1.68 7.88 10.03
C LEU A 214 -0.22 7.84 9.69
N THR A 215 0.65 8.59 10.39
CA THR A 215 2.09 8.53 10.15
C THR A 215 2.63 7.12 10.36
N ILE A 216 2.13 6.37 11.35
CA ILE A 216 2.53 4.97 11.59
C ILE A 216 2.08 4.06 10.44
N LEU A 217 0.83 4.20 9.98
CA LEU A 217 0.30 3.40 8.88
C LEU A 217 0.96 3.75 7.54
N ALA A 218 1.15 5.04 7.28
CA ALA A 218 1.85 5.54 6.12
C ALA A 218 3.30 5.06 6.12
N THR A 219 3.99 5.06 7.27
CA THR A 219 5.36 4.51 7.37
C THR A 219 5.39 3.03 7.01
N TRP A 220 4.43 2.24 7.48
CA TRP A 220 4.31 0.85 7.03
C TRP A 220 4.12 0.78 5.51
N TYR A 221 3.13 1.49 4.99
CA TYR A 221 2.72 1.42 3.60
C TYR A 221 3.82 1.88 2.64
N TRP A 222 4.47 3.01 2.91
CA TRP A 222 5.44 3.60 1.98
C TRP A 222 6.85 3.06 2.18
N CYS A 223 7.24 2.77 3.42
CA CYS A 223 8.61 2.43 3.74
C CYS A 223 8.84 0.93 3.94
N THR A 224 7.80 0.13 4.20
CA THR A 224 7.96 -1.30 4.49
C THR A 224 7.17 -2.21 3.55
N ASP A 225 6.23 -1.67 2.77
CA ASP A 225 5.48 -2.47 1.82
C ASP A 225 6.35 -2.87 0.62
N GLN A 226 6.30 -4.16 0.30
CA GLN A 226 7.12 -4.73 -0.76
C GLN A 226 6.82 -4.11 -2.14
N VAL A 227 5.56 -3.76 -2.46
CA VAL A 227 5.21 -3.20 -3.77
C VAL A 227 5.90 -1.84 -3.96
N ILE A 228 5.80 -0.98 -2.95
CA ILE A 228 6.31 0.39 -3.00
C ILE A 228 7.84 0.41 -2.98
N VAL A 229 8.45 -0.29 -2.02
CA VAL A 229 9.91 -0.27 -1.86
C VAL A 229 10.60 -0.89 -3.08
N GLN A 230 10.06 -1.97 -3.65
CA GLN A 230 10.62 -2.61 -4.84
C GLN A 230 10.65 -1.66 -6.06
N ARG A 231 9.62 -0.82 -6.23
CA ARG A 231 9.57 0.21 -7.29
C ARG A 231 10.63 1.29 -7.07
N SER A 232 10.79 1.74 -5.83
CA SER A 232 11.82 2.73 -5.47
C SER A 232 13.25 2.20 -5.68
N LEU A 233 13.49 0.92 -5.36
CA LEU A 233 14.79 0.24 -5.58
C LEU A 233 15.08 -0.04 -7.06
N SER A 234 14.07 0.04 -7.93
CA SER A 234 14.21 -0.10 -9.38
C SER A 234 14.71 1.19 -10.07
N ALA A 235 14.99 2.26 -9.32
CA ALA A 235 15.60 3.47 -9.83
C ALA A 235 17.03 3.23 -10.32
N LYS A 236 17.48 4.01 -11.31
CA LYS A 236 18.84 3.84 -11.86
C LYS A 236 19.93 4.39 -10.92
N ASN A 237 19.59 5.32 -10.04
CA ASN A 237 20.48 5.90 -9.04
C ASN A 237 19.65 6.56 -7.91
N MET A 238 20.32 7.03 -6.87
CA MET A 238 19.67 7.64 -5.70
C MET A 238 18.90 8.92 -6.04
N SER A 239 19.45 9.81 -6.88
CA SER A 239 18.75 11.04 -7.30
C SER A 239 17.44 10.75 -8.03
N HIS A 240 17.38 9.66 -8.80
CA HIS A 240 16.15 9.24 -9.46
C HIS A 240 15.13 8.63 -8.50
N ALA A 241 15.56 7.95 -7.43
CA ALA A 241 14.67 7.46 -6.37
C ALA A 241 14.07 8.63 -5.56
N LYS A 242 14.89 9.65 -5.23
CA LYS A 242 14.43 10.89 -4.60
C LYS A 242 13.47 11.67 -5.49
N GLY A 243 13.83 11.89 -6.75
CA GLY A 243 12.98 12.55 -7.73
C GLY A 243 11.64 11.82 -7.91
N ALA A 244 11.64 10.49 -7.92
CA ALA A 244 10.41 9.70 -8.00
C ALA A 244 9.50 9.90 -6.79
N SER A 245 10.07 9.93 -5.58
CA SER A 245 9.31 10.10 -4.34
C SER A 245 8.76 11.52 -4.19
N ILE A 246 9.52 12.55 -4.62
CA ILE A 246 9.02 13.93 -4.72
C ILE A 246 7.86 14.00 -5.72
N PHE A 247 8.02 13.42 -6.92
CA PHE A 247 6.98 13.45 -7.95
C PHE A 247 5.71 12.75 -7.49
N ALA A 248 5.83 11.55 -6.89
CA ALA A 248 4.71 10.84 -6.28
C ALA A 248 4.03 11.68 -5.19
N SER A 249 4.80 12.41 -4.38
CA SER A 249 4.27 13.28 -3.34
C SER A 249 3.48 14.47 -3.89
N TYR A 250 3.91 15.08 -4.99
CA TYR A 250 3.12 16.11 -5.67
C TYR A 250 1.80 15.54 -6.22
N LEU A 251 1.84 14.35 -6.81
CA LEU A 251 0.63 13.67 -7.28
C LEU A 251 -0.33 13.37 -6.12
N LYS A 252 0.18 12.99 -4.95
CA LYS A 252 -0.59 12.76 -3.72
C LYS A 252 -1.30 13.99 -3.16
N MET A 253 -0.97 15.20 -3.59
CA MET A 253 -1.71 16.40 -3.19
C MET A 253 -3.00 16.59 -4.01
N LEU A 254 -3.07 16.00 -5.21
CA LEU A 254 -4.18 16.17 -6.16
C LEU A 254 -5.51 15.52 -5.75
N PRO A 255 -5.55 14.35 -5.06
CA PRO A 255 -6.79 13.68 -4.65
C PRO A 255 -7.78 14.55 -3.88
N MET A 256 -7.32 15.52 -3.09
CA MET A 256 -8.22 16.45 -2.42
C MET A 256 -9.13 17.13 -3.44
N ILE A 257 -8.56 17.73 -4.46
CA ILE A 257 -9.28 18.54 -5.45
C ILE A 257 -10.05 17.64 -6.41
N PHE A 258 -9.45 16.55 -6.89
CA PHE A 258 -10.01 15.79 -8.00
C PHE A 258 -10.81 14.55 -7.60
N ILE A 259 -10.82 14.18 -6.31
CA ILE A 259 -11.51 12.97 -5.83
C ILE A 259 -12.41 13.29 -4.64
N ILE A 260 -11.87 13.92 -3.59
CA ILE A 260 -12.60 14.18 -2.35
C ILE A 260 -13.68 15.25 -2.57
N LEU A 261 -13.34 16.40 -3.16
CA LEU A 261 -14.33 17.45 -3.45
C LEU A 261 -15.41 16.97 -4.44
N PRO A 262 -15.09 16.28 -5.55
CA PRO A 262 -16.10 15.61 -6.36
C PRO A 262 -16.95 14.62 -5.57
N GLY A 263 -16.37 13.83 -4.67
CA GLY A 263 -17.13 12.96 -3.76
C GLY A 263 -18.19 13.73 -2.96
N MET A 264 -17.83 14.86 -2.38
CA MET A 264 -18.76 15.77 -1.69
C MET A 264 -19.85 16.31 -2.62
N ILE A 265 -19.48 16.75 -3.83
CA ILE A 265 -20.43 17.22 -4.84
C ILE A 265 -21.40 16.10 -5.25
N SER A 266 -20.94 14.86 -5.35
CA SER A 266 -21.78 13.71 -5.69
C SER A 266 -22.89 13.49 -4.67
N ARG A 267 -22.55 13.55 -3.38
CA ARG A 267 -23.57 13.52 -2.32
C ARG A 267 -24.57 14.67 -2.47
N ALA A 268 -24.09 15.86 -2.81
CA ALA A 268 -24.92 17.04 -2.96
C ALA A 268 -25.89 16.98 -4.15
N LEU A 269 -25.47 16.38 -5.26
CA LEU A 269 -26.29 16.22 -6.47
C LEU A 269 -27.21 14.98 -6.42
N TYR A 270 -26.79 13.91 -5.76
CA TYR A 270 -27.49 12.62 -5.74
C TYR A 270 -27.68 12.06 -4.32
N PRO A 271 -28.31 12.82 -3.39
CA PRO A 271 -28.39 12.45 -1.97
C PRO A 271 -29.12 11.12 -1.74
N ASP A 272 -30.19 10.83 -2.50
CA ASP A 272 -30.97 9.59 -2.36
C ASP A 272 -30.16 8.33 -2.66
N THR A 273 -29.17 8.44 -3.54
CA THR A 273 -28.32 7.29 -3.92
C THR A 273 -27.02 7.20 -3.13
N VAL A 274 -26.37 8.34 -2.86
CA VAL A 274 -25.03 8.37 -2.26
C VAL A 274 -25.08 8.46 -0.74
N ALA A 275 -26.08 9.18 -0.21
CA ALA A 275 -26.27 9.40 1.23
C ALA A 275 -27.49 8.63 1.76
N CYS A 276 -27.89 7.54 1.11
CA CYS A 276 -28.95 6.68 1.60
C CYS A 276 -28.62 6.19 3.02
N VAL A 277 -29.63 6.14 3.88
CA VAL A 277 -29.52 5.63 5.26
C VAL A 277 -30.56 4.56 5.58
N ASP A 278 -31.62 4.47 4.76
CA ASP A 278 -32.66 3.48 4.89
C ASP A 278 -32.16 2.11 4.36
N PRO A 279 -32.20 1.03 5.16
CA PRO A 279 -31.64 -0.26 4.75
C PRO A 279 -32.29 -0.83 3.48
N GLU A 280 -33.62 -0.70 3.33
CA GLU A 280 -34.31 -1.23 2.15
C GLU A 280 -33.94 -0.48 0.88
N GLU A 281 -33.85 0.85 0.96
CA GLU A 281 -33.41 1.68 -0.16
C GLU A 281 -31.92 1.44 -0.50
N CYS A 282 -31.05 1.40 0.50
CA CYS A 282 -29.62 1.17 0.28
C CYS A 282 -29.35 -0.21 -0.34
N VAL A 283 -30.07 -1.26 0.09
CA VAL A 283 -29.94 -2.60 -0.52
C VAL A 283 -30.39 -2.58 -1.98
N LYS A 284 -31.44 -1.83 -2.34
CA LYS A 284 -31.86 -1.67 -3.73
C LYS A 284 -30.84 -0.93 -4.58
N VAL A 285 -30.19 0.09 -4.02
CA VAL A 285 -29.24 0.95 -4.74
C VAL A 285 -27.87 0.29 -4.91
N CYS A 286 -27.28 -0.24 -3.83
CA CYS A 286 -25.91 -0.76 -3.84
C CYS A 286 -25.74 -2.16 -3.24
N GLY A 287 -26.82 -2.79 -2.77
CA GLY A 287 -26.74 -4.12 -2.14
C GLY A 287 -26.12 -4.12 -0.74
N ALA A 288 -25.99 -2.95 -0.09
CA ALA A 288 -25.49 -2.81 1.27
C ALA A 288 -26.54 -2.12 2.16
N GLU A 289 -26.63 -2.51 3.43
CA GLU A 289 -27.65 -2.02 4.36
C GLU A 289 -27.24 -0.77 5.13
N VAL A 290 -25.95 -0.45 5.14
CA VAL A 290 -25.34 0.58 6.02
C VAL A 290 -25.05 1.90 5.31
N GLY A 291 -25.03 1.92 3.97
CA GLY A 291 -24.82 3.12 3.16
C GLY A 291 -24.13 2.84 1.83
N CYS A 292 -24.33 3.75 0.87
CA CYS A 292 -23.86 3.60 -0.51
C CYS A 292 -22.86 4.69 -0.93
N SER A 293 -22.12 5.29 0.03
CA SER A 293 -21.23 6.43 -0.27
C SER A 293 -20.11 6.08 -1.26
N ASN A 294 -19.68 4.82 -1.31
CA ASN A 294 -18.72 4.30 -2.30
C ASN A 294 -19.16 4.52 -3.77
N LEU A 295 -20.45 4.80 -4.02
CA LEU A 295 -20.99 5.12 -5.35
C LEU A 295 -20.73 6.57 -5.79
N ALA A 296 -20.16 7.42 -4.92
CA ALA A 296 -20.03 8.85 -5.16
C ALA A 296 -19.30 9.17 -6.47
N PHE A 297 -18.09 8.67 -6.67
CA PHE A 297 -17.32 8.96 -7.88
C PHE A 297 -17.90 8.29 -9.13
N PRO A 298 -18.25 7.00 -9.13
CA PRO A 298 -18.84 6.35 -10.31
C PRO A 298 -20.13 7.03 -10.77
N LYS A 299 -20.97 7.48 -9.83
CA LYS A 299 -22.22 8.20 -10.14
C LYS A 299 -21.94 9.51 -10.89
N LEU A 300 -20.91 10.27 -10.51
CA LEU A 300 -20.53 11.47 -11.24
C LEU A 300 -20.01 11.17 -12.64
N VAL A 301 -19.20 10.12 -12.79
CA VAL A 301 -18.66 9.72 -14.10
C VAL A 301 -19.80 9.42 -15.08
N ILE A 302 -20.81 8.68 -14.63
CA ILE A 302 -21.95 8.28 -15.48
C ILE A 302 -22.83 9.45 -15.85
N GLU A 303 -23.17 10.29 -14.87
CA GLU A 303 -24.20 11.33 -15.03
C GLU A 303 -23.66 12.63 -15.63
N LEU A 304 -22.39 12.99 -15.34
CA LEU A 304 -21.81 14.27 -15.75
C LEU A 304 -20.91 14.20 -16.98
N MET A 305 -20.25 13.06 -17.24
CA MET A 305 -19.31 13.00 -18.36
C MET A 305 -20.01 12.77 -19.70
N PRO A 306 -19.57 13.47 -20.76
CA PRO A 306 -20.10 13.30 -22.10
C PRO A 306 -19.76 11.91 -22.66
N SER A 307 -20.55 11.48 -23.65
CA SER A 307 -20.29 10.25 -24.42
C SER A 307 -18.88 10.27 -25.01
N GLY A 308 -18.20 9.13 -25.03
CA GLY A 308 -16.78 9.04 -25.39
C GLY A 308 -15.88 9.24 -24.19
N LEU A 309 -15.88 10.42 -23.55
CA LEU A 309 -15.03 10.68 -22.38
C LEU A 309 -15.43 9.80 -21.18
N ARG A 310 -16.72 9.55 -21.00
CA ARG A 310 -17.24 8.58 -20.03
C ARG A 310 -16.65 7.18 -20.27
N GLY A 311 -16.65 6.72 -21.51
CA GLY A 311 -16.10 5.41 -21.88
C GLY A 311 -14.59 5.35 -21.67
N LEU A 312 -13.88 6.41 -22.03
CA LEU A 312 -12.44 6.54 -21.77
C LEU A 312 -12.14 6.47 -20.27
N MET A 313 -12.92 7.16 -19.43
CA MET A 313 -12.74 7.13 -17.99
C MET A 313 -13.02 5.75 -17.39
N ILE A 314 -14.09 5.09 -17.82
CA ILE A 314 -14.38 3.71 -17.40
C ILE A 314 -13.21 2.80 -17.76
N ALA A 315 -12.68 2.89 -19.00
CA ALA A 315 -11.56 2.08 -19.45
C ALA A 315 -10.27 2.33 -18.64
N VAL A 316 -9.95 3.60 -18.35
CA VAL A 316 -8.74 3.99 -17.59
C VAL A 316 -8.83 3.56 -16.13
N MET A 317 -10.00 3.66 -15.52
CA MET A 317 -10.22 3.16 -14.16
C MET A 317 -10.09 1.63 -14.12
N MET A 318 -10.66 0.91 -15.11
CA MET A 318 -10.45 -0.54 -15.21
C MET A 318 -8.98 -0.91 -15.40
N ALA A 319 -8.23 -0.17 -16.21
CA ALA A 319 -6.80 -0.35 -16.33
C ALA A 319 -6.07 -0.13 -14.99
N ALA A 320 -6.50 0.86 -14.20
CA ALA A 320 -5.95 1.13 -12.87
C ALA A 320 -6.12 -0.02 -11.89
N LEU A 321 -7.32 -0.60 -11.88
CA LEU A 321 -7.64 -1.76 -11.08
C LEU A 321 -6.75 -2.96 -11.44
N MET A 322 -6.60 -3.22 -12.74
CA MET A 322 -5.77 -4.32 -13.24
C MET A 322 -4.28 -4.09 -12.92
N SER A 323 -3.79 -2.86 -13.04
CA SER A 323 -2.42 -2.47 -12.71
C SER A 323 -2.09 -2.71 -11.22
N SER A 324 -2.97 -2.26 -10.31
CA SER A 324 -2.76 -2.44 -8.86
C SER A 324 -2.77 -3.91 -8.49
N LEU A 325 -3.73 -4.70 -8.99
CA LEU A 325 -3.78 -6.14 -8.77
C LEU A 325 -2.53 -6.85 -9.29
N THR A 326 -2.08 -6.51 -10.51
CA THR A 326 -0.85 -7.08 -11.09
C THR A 326 0.37 -6.80 -10.20
N SER A 327 0.45 -5.61 -9.62
CA SER A 327 1.53 -5.19 -8.73
C SER A 327 1.53 -5.98 -7.41
N ILE A 328 0.34 -6.17 -6.82
CA ILE A 328 0.16 -6.96 -5.60
C ILE A 328 0.50 -8.43 -5.85
N PHE A 329 0.08 -8.98 -6.99
CA PHE A 329 0.37 -10.37 -7.37
C PHE A 329 1.87 -10.60 -7.59
N ASN A 330 2.55 -9.70 -8.31
CA ASN A 330 3.98 -9.81 -8.53
C ASN A 330 4.79 -9.73 -7.21
N SER A 331 4.41 -8.81 -6.33
CA SER A 331 5.01 -8.66 -5.01
C SER A 331 4.76 -9.88 -4.12
N SER A 332 3.52 -10.38 -4.05
CA SER A 332 3.15 -11.55 -3.25
C SER A 332 3.82 -12.84 -3.74
N SER A 333 3.88 -13.03 -5.07
CA SER A 333 4.63 -14.11 -5.70
C SER A 333 6.12 -14.04 -5.34
N THR A 334 6.73 -12.85 -5.36
CA THR A 334 8.13 -12.64 -4.98
C THR A 334 8.37 -12.97 -3.50
N LEU A 335 7.51 -12.47 -2.60
CA LEU A 335 7.57 -12.76 -1.16
C LEU A 335 7.52 -14.28 -0.91
N PHE A 336 6.56 -14.98 -1.50
CA PHE A 336 6.45 -16.42 -1.30
C PHE A 336 7.64 -17.18 -1.89
N THR A 337 8.01 -16.90 -3.13
CA THR A 337 9.07 -17.66 -3.83
C THR A 337 10.45 -17.43 -3.22
N MET A 338 10.77 -16.19 -2.85
CA MET A 338 12.09 -15.81 -2.34
C MET A 338 12.25 -16.07 -0.84
N ASP A 339 11.20 -15.83 -0.04
CA ASP A 339 11.30 -15.92 1.43
C ASP A 339 10.83 -17.26 2.00
N ILE A 340 9.93 -17.96 1.32
CA ILE A 340 9.35 -19.24 1.78
C ILE A 340 9.84 -20.40 0.92
N TRP A 341 9.67 -20.34 -0.41
CA TRP A 341 9.97 -21.47 -1.28
C TRP A 341 11.46 -21.79 -1.36
N LYS A 342 12.33 -20.80 -1.59
CA LYS A 342 13.79 -20.98 -1.62
C LYS A 342 14.36 -21.54 -0.31
N LYS A 343 13.68 -21.32 0.82
CA LYS A 343 14.06 -21.91 2.11
C LYS A 343 13.79 -23.41 2.13
N TYR A 344 12.61 -23.83 1.68
CA TYR A 344 12.27 -25.25 1.59
C TYR A 344 13.04 -25.97 0.47
N ARG A 345 13.26 -25.31 -0.67
CA ARG A 345 13.97 -25.85 -1.83
C ARG A 345 15.14 -24.95 -2.24
N ARG A 346 16.29 -25.18 -1.61
CA ARG A 346 17.51 -24.37 -1.77
C ARG A 346 18.11 -24.35 -3.19
N GLY A 347 17.84 -25.39 -3.99
CA GLY A 347 18.32 -25.52 -5.37
C GLY A 347 17.24 -25.28 -6.43
N ALA A 348 16.18 -24.54 -6.11
CA ALA A 348 15.09 -24.29 -7.05
C ALA A 348 15.59 -23.53 -8.30
N SER A 349 15.25 -24.04 -9.47
CA SER A 349 15.59 -23.39 -10.76
C SER A 349 14.72 -22.15 -10.99
N GLU A 350 15.18 -21.19 -11.81
CA GLU A 350 14.39 -19.99 -12.14
C GLU A 350 13.01 -20.34 -12.73
N LYS A 351 12.94 -21.35 -13.61
CA LYS A 351 11.68 -21.86 -14.18
C LYS A 351 10.72 -22.35 -13.10
N GLU A 352 11.27 -23.00 -12.07
CA GLU A 352 10.50 -23.49 -10.94
C GLU A 352 9.96 -22.33 -10.08
N LEU A 353 10.79 -21.33 -9.78
CA LEU A 353 10.34 -20.14 -9.05
C LEU A 353 9.21 -19.42 -9.79
N LEU A 354 9.32 -19.27 -11.11
CA LEU A 354 8.28 -18.64 -11.93
C LEU A 354 6.97 -19.45 -11.90
N LEU A 355 7.05 -20.79 -11.96
CA LEU A 355 5.88 -21.66 -11.88
C LEU A 355 5.21 -21.57 -10.51
N VAL A 356 5.98 -21.68 -9.43
CA VAL A 356 5.48 -21.60 -8.05
C VAL A 356 4.86 -20.23 -7.78
N GLY A 357 5.50 -19.17 -8.24
CA GLY A 357 4.97 -17.81 -8.14
C GLY A 357 3.59 -17.66 -8.77
N ARG A 358 3.39 -18.22 -9.97
CA ARG A 358 2.08 -18.23 -10.65
C ARG A 358 1.03 -19.04 -9.89
N ILE A 359 1.39 -20.21 -9.35
CA ILE A 359 0.47 -21.04 -8.56
C ILE A 359 0.02 -20.28 -7.30
N VAL A 360 0.95 -19.64 -6.60
CA VAL A 360 0.65 -18.85 -5.38
C VAL A 360 -0.30 -17.70 -5.71
N THR A 361 -0.08 -16.98 -6.81
CA THR A 361 -1.00 -15.93 -7.25
C THR A 361 -2.43 -16.45 -7.43
N VAL A 362 -2.60 -17.60 -8.08
CA VAL A 362 -3.93 -18.22 -8.26
C VAL A 362 -4.56 -18.56 -6.91
N ILE A 363 -3.80 -19.11 -5.97
CA ILE A 363 -4.29 -19.42 -4.62
C ILE A 363 -4.75 -18.15 -3.89
N LEU A 364 -3.94 -17.08 -3.91
CA LEU A 364 -4.28 -15.81 -3.28
C LEU A 364 -5.56 -15.20 -3.88
N VAL A 365 -5.74 -15.29 -5.19
CA VAL A 365 -6.97 -14.86 -5.88
C VAL A 365 -8.18 -15.62 -5.37
N VAL A 366 -8.11 -16.96 -5.32
CA VAL A 366 -9.24 -17.79 -4.87
C VAL A 366 -9.63 -17.44 -3.44
N ILE A 367 -8.65 -17.31 -2.54
CA ILE A 367 -8.91 -16.92 -1.14
C ILE A 367 -9.54 -15.52 -1.07
N SER A 368 -9.06 -14.58 -1.88
CA SER A 368 -9.60 -13.21 -1.90
C SER A 368 -11.05 -13.15 -2.41
N VAL A 369 -11.40 -13.97 -3.41
CA VAL A 369 -12.79 -14.07 -3.90
C VAL A 369 -13.72 -14.63 -2.82
N VAL A 370 -13.26 -15.65 -2.08
CA VAL A 370 -14.01 -16.22 -0.95
C VAL A 370 -14.18 -15.21 0.19
N TRP A 371 -13.28 -14.23 0.31
CA TRP A 371 -13.34 -13.17 1.32
C TRP A 371 -14.32 -12.03 0.98
N ILE A 372 -14.72 -11.87 -0.30
CA ILE A 372 -15.60 -10.76 -0.73
C ILE A 372 -16.92 -10.68 0.07
N PRO A 373 -17.65 -11.77 0.36
CA PRO A 373 -18.88 -11.69 1.16
C PRO A 373 -18.64 -11.17 2.58
N ILE A 374 -17.51 -11.55 3.20
CA ILE A 374 -17.13 -11.07 4.53
C ILE A 374 -16.85 -9.57 4.46
N LEU A 375 -16.12 -9.12 3.43
CA LEU A 375 -15.88 -7.70 3.16
C LEU A 375 -17.20 -6.93 3.00
N GLN A 376 -18.20 -7.47 2.29
CA GLN A 376 -19.50 -6.82 2.11
C GLN A 376 -20.26 -6.69 3.44
N SER A 377 -20.21 -7.70 4.31
CA SER A 377 -20.86 -7.65 5.62
C SER A 377 -20.16 -6.75 6.64
N ALA A 378 -18.84 -6.64 6.55
CA ALA A 378 -18.02 -5.89 7.51
C ALA A 378 -17.82 -4.42 7.12
N ASN A 379 -18.05 -4.06 5.86
CA ASN A 379 -17.90 -2.69 5.38
C ASN A 379 -19.04 -1.82 5.91
N SER A 380 -18.73 -0.81 6.72
CA SER A 380 -19.66 0.17 7.29
C SER A 380 -20.15 1.22 6.27
N GLY A 381 -20.28 0.86 4.99
CA GLY A 381 -20.60 1.75 3.88
C GLY A 381 -19.42 2.57 3.35
N GLN A 382 -18.29 2.61 4.07
CA GLN A 382 -17.07 3.31 3.69
C GLN A 382 -15.90 2.32 3.56
N LEU A 383 -15.63 1.90 2.32
CA LEU A 383 -14.63 0.86 2.07
C LEU A 383 -13.22 1.30 2.51
N TYR A 384 -12.91 2.60 2.40
CA TYR A 384 -11.61 3.14 2.79
C TYR A 384 -11.38 3.01 4.30
N VAL A 385 -12.38 3.30 5.14
CA VAL A 385 -12.27 3.16 6.59
C VAL A 385 -12.05 1.70 6.99
N TYR A 386 -12.74 0.76 6.34
CA TYR A 386 -12.48 -0.67 6.54
C TYR A 386 -11.00 -1.02 6.27
N ILE A 387 -10.45 -0.62 5.12
CA ILE A 387 -9.04 -0.91 4.78
C ILE A 387 -8.09 -0.36 5.86
N GLN A 388 -8.34 0.87 6.29
CA GLN A 388 -7.47 1.58 7.23
C GLN A 388 -7.59 1.03 8.65
N SER A 389 -8.78 0.59 9.07
CA SER A 389 -8.99 -0.08 10.36
C SER A 389 -8.24 -1.41 10.45
N VAL A 390 -8.42 -2.31 9.46
CA VAL A 390 -7.70 -3.59 9.41
C VAL A 390 -6.19 -3.39 9.36
N THR A 391 -5.73 -2.41 8.58
CA THR A 391 -4.31 -2.04 8.52
C THR A 391 -3.82 -1.56 9.89
N SER A 392 -4.61 -0.78 10.62
CA SER A 392 -4.30 -0.30 11.97
C SER A 392 -4.16 -1.39 13.03
N TYR A 393 -4.68 -2.58 12.78
CA TYR A 393 -4.58 -3.70 13.72
C TYR A 393 -3.32 -4.54 13.51
N LEU A 394 -2.76 -4.54 12.31
CA LEU A 394 -1.71 -5.48 11.92
C LEU A 394 -0.40 -4.82 11.48
N ALA A 395 -0.46 -3.61 10.92
CA ALA A 395 0.69 -2.87 10.45
C ALA A 395 1.57 -2.24 11.55
N PRO A 396 1.03 -1.65 12.64
CA PRO A 396 1.85 -0.91 13.61
C PRO A 396 3.01 -1.69 14.24
N PRO A 397 2.86 -2.99 14.59
CA PRO A 397 3.97 -3.79 15.11
C PRO A 397 5.12 -3.92 14.10
N VAL A 398 4.79 -4.02 12.81
CA VAL A 398 5.78 -4.09 11.73
C VAL A 398 6.48 -2.73 11.59
N THR A 399 5.73 -1.62 11.61
CA THR A 399 6.31 -0.27 11.59
C THR A 399 7.32 -0.07 12.71
N ALA A 400 6.93 -0.40 13.95
CA ALA A 400 7.79 -0.23 15.13
C ALA A 400 9.13 -0.93 14.94
N ILE A 401 9.11 -2.16 14.43
CA ILE A 401 10.33 -2.96 14.25
C ILE A 401 11.18 -2.46 13.10
N PHE A 402 10.61 -2.05 11.98
CA PHE A 402 11.41 -1.47 10.90
C PHE A 402 12.09 -0.17 11.32
N VAL A 403 11.37 0.72 12.03
CA VAL A 403 11.94 1.96 12.58
C VAL A 403 13.06 1.64 13.56
N MET A 404 12.84 0.71 14.51
CA MET A 404 13.86 0.32 15.49
C MET A 404 15.02 -0.47 14.85
N ALA A 405 14.78 -1.23 13.79
CA ALA A 405 15.82 -1.95 13.05
C ALA A 405 16.79 -0.99 12.36
N ILE A 406 16.27 0.10 11.79
CA ILE A 406 17.05 1.10 11.05
C ILE A 406 17.78 2.05 11.99
N PHE A 407 17.11 2.56 13.03
CA PHE A 407 17.64 3.64 13.87
C PHE A 407 18.28 3.17 15.17
N TRP A 408 17.97 1.97 15.67
CA TRP A 408 18.48 1.50 16.96
C TRP A 408 19.35 0.26 16.81
N LYS A 409 20.66 0.44 17.05
CA LYS A 409 21.66 -0.64 16.95
C LYS A 409 21.41 -1.78 17.94
N ARG A 410 20.83 -1.47 19.11
CA ARG A 410 20.65 -2.43 20.22
C ARG A 410 19.54 -3.47 19.98
N THR A 411 18.62 -3.22 19.05
CA THR A 411 17.52 -4.14 18.71
C THR A 411 18.08 -5.50 18.29
N ASN A 412 17.60 -6.57 18.92
CA ASN A 412 18.00 -7.95 18.63
C ASN A 412 16.80 -8.82 18.22
N GLU A 413 17.10 -10.07 17.83
CA GLU A 413 16.10 -11.03 17.31
C GLU A 413 15.01 -11.35 18.32
N ALA A 414 15.38 -11.61 19.59
CA ALA A 414 14.42 -11.96 20.63
C ALA A 414 13.43 -10.82 20.91
N GLY A 415 13.92 -9.58 20.99
CA GLY A 415 13.08 -8.41 21.17
C GLY A 415 12.14 -8.18 19.99
N ALA A 416 12.66 -8.28 18.76
CA ALA A 416 11.85 -8.15 17.55
C ALA A 416 10.78 -9.25 17.45
N PHE A 417 11.13 -10.51 17.71
CA PHE A 417 10.19 -11.64 17.64
C PHE A 417 9.04 -11.49 18.64
N TRP A 418 9.34 -11.28 19.93
CA TRP A 418 8.30 -11.14 20.96
C TRP A 418 7.50 -9.85 20.80
N GLY A 419 8.11 -8.77 20.32
CA GLY A 419 7.39 -7.55 19.92
C GLY A 419 6.34 -7.85 18.86
N LEU A 420 6.69 -8.58 17.79
CA LEU A 420 5.74 -9.00 16.77
C LEU A 420 4.63 -9.90 17.32
N MET A 421 4.97 -10.87 18.17
CA MET A 421 3.97 -11.80 18.72
C MET A 421 2.95 -11.06 19.59
N VAL A 422 3.42 -10.22 20.53
CA VAL A 422 2.53 -9.43 21.40
C VAL A 422 1.68 -8.48 20.57
N GLY A 423 2.30 -7.77 19.61
CA GLY A 423 1.59 -6.89 18.71
C GLY A 423 0.53 -7.62 17.87
N LEU A 424 0.84 -8.81 17.37
CA LEU A 424 -0.11 -9.62 16.60
C LEU A 424 -1.28 -10.09 17.47
N VAL A 425 -1.04 -10.57 18.68
CA VAL A 425 -2.10 -11.04 19.57
C VAL A 425 -3.05 -9.89 19.93
N VAL A 426 -2.51 -8.74 20.31
CA VAL A 426 -3.31 -7.55 20.64
C VAL A 426 -4.08 -7.03 19.42
N GLY A 427 -3.40 -6.96 18.27
CA GLY A 427 -3.99 -6.57 16.99
C GLY A 427 -5.13 -7.48 16.54
N LEU A 428 -4.89 -8.79 16.51
CA LEU A 428 -5.91 -9.79 16.14
C LEU A 428 -7.08 -9.77 17.12
N THR A 429 -6.84 -9.58 18.41
CA THR A 429 -7.92 -9.46 19.40
C THR A 429 -8.82 -8.27 19.07
N ARG A 430 -8.23 -7.10 18.78
CA ARG A 430 -8.99 -5.90 18.37
C ARG A 430 -9.75 -6.10 17.06
N MET A 431 -9.13 -6.79 16.10
CA MET A 431 -9.74 -7.11 14.81
C MET A 431 -10.94 -8.07 14.97
N ILE A 432 -10.77 -9.15 15.73
CA ILE A 432 -11.85 -10.13 16.00
C ILE A 432 -13.02 -9.44 16.71
N LEU A 433 -12.73 -8.59 17.70
CA LEU A 433 -13.79 -7.86 18.41
C LEU A 433 -14.62 -6.98 17.48
N GLU A 434 -14.01 -6.32 16.48
CA GLU A 434 -14.77 -5.51 15.51
C GLU A 434 -15.57 -6.34 14.52
N PHE A 435 -15.08 -7.52 14.12
CA PHE A 435 -15.86 -8.44 13.30
C PHE A 435 -17.04 -9.06 14.07
N VAL A 436 -16.89 -9.28 15.38
CA VAL A 436 -17.96 -9.79 16.25
C VAL A 436 -18.99 -8.70 16.57
N PHE A 437 -18.56 -7.44 16.69
CA PHE A 437 -19.39 -6.28 16.96
C PHE A 437 -19.28 -5.26 15.82
N PRO A 438 -19.86 -5.55 14.64
CA PRO A 438 -19.85 -4.62 13.51
C PRO A 438 -20.64 -3.35 13.84
N LEU A 439 -20.31 -2.25 13.16
CA LEU A 439 -21.02 -0.98 13.35
C LEU A 439 -22.53 -1.19 13.12
N PRO A 440 -23.38 -0.77 14.06
CA PRO A 440 -24.82 -0.94 13.92
C PRO A 440 -25.36 -0.07 12.79
N ARG A 441 -26.50 -0.50 12.24
CA ARG A 441 -27.28 0.31 11.29
C ARG A 441 -27.73 1.61 11.95
N CYS A 442 -28.01 2.61 11.13
CA CYS A 442 -28.50 3.88 11.66
C CYS A 442 -29.77 3.70 12.52
N GLY A 443 -29.77 4.32 13.71
CA GLY A 443 -30.88 4.25 14.66
C GLY A 443 -30.89 3.01 15.55
N VAL A 444 -29.93 2.09 15.39
CA VAL A 444 -29.78 0.90 16.24
C VAL A 444 -28.71 1.15 17.31
N PHE A 445 -28.98 0.70 18.54
CA PHE A 445 -28.02 0.79 19.64
C PHE A 445 -26.77 -0.05 19.35
N ASP A 446 -25.59 0.49 19.63
CA ASP A 446 -24.32 -0.20 19.47
C ASP A 446 -24.03 -1.11 20.69
N PRO A 447 -24.07 -2.45 20.55
CA PRO A 447 -23.78 -3.37 21.64
C PRO A 447 -22.27 -3.51 21.93
N ALA A 448 -21.41 -2.81 21.19
CA ALA A 448 -19.96 -2.91 21.34
C ALA A 448 -19.48 -2.59 22.77
N PRO A 449 -18.48 -3.33 23.29
CA PRO A 449 -17.83 -2.99 24.55
C PRO A 449 -17.29 -1.55 24.54
N SER A 450 -17.28 -0.90 25.72
CA SER A 450 -16.82 0.49 25.84
C SER A 450 -15.41 0.72 25.28
N VAL A 451 -14.50 -0.24 25.47
CA VAL A 451 -13.13 -0.21 24.93
C VAL A 451 -13.09 -0.13 23.40
N LEU A 452 -14.02 -0.82 22.73
CA LEU A 452 -14.12 -0.82 21.27
C LEU A 452 -14.67 0.50 20.75
N ARG A 453 -15.66 1.06 21.48
CA ARG A 453 -16.33 2.32 21.14
C ARG A 453 -15.50 3.56 21.46
N SER A 454 -14.75 3.55 22.56
CA SER A 454 -14.02 4.75 23.02
C SER A 454 -12.67 4.93 22.34
N VAL A 455 -12.07 3.86 21.82
CA VAL A 455 -10.74 3.92 21.19
C VAL A 455 -10.86 3.80 19.68
N HIS A 456 -10.80 4.95 19.01
CA HIS A 456 -10.74 5.02 17.56
C HIS A 456 -9.56 4.20 17.00
N TYR A 457 -9.72 3.57 15.83
CA TYR A 457 -8.72 2.66 15.26
C TYR A 457 -7.34 3.31 15.05
N LEU A 458 -7.29 4.61 14.76
CA LEU A 458 -6.03 5.37 14.65
C LEU A 458 -5.33 5.58 16.00
N HIS A 459 -6.10 5.81 17.07
CA HIS A 459 -5.51 5.86 18.42
C HIS A 459 -5.01 4.50 18.85
N PHE A 460 -5.76 3.45 18.50
CA PHE A 460 -5.31 2.08 18.72
C PHE A 460 -4.00 1.78 17.98
N ALA A 461 -3.82 2.26 16.74
CA ALA A 461 -2.56 2.11 16.01
C ALA A 461 -1.36 2.73 16.76
N ILE A 462 -1.55 3.91 17.36
CA ILE A 462 -0.52 4.58 18.19
C ILE A 462 -0.19 3.72 19.41
N ILE A 463 -1.21 3.28 20.14
CA ILE A 463 -1.05 2.45 21.34
C ILE A 463 -0.34 1.14 21.01
N LEU A 464 -0.74 0.48 19.91
CA LEU A 464 -0.15 -0.78 19.48
C LEU A 464 1.30 -0.63 19.03
N CYS A 465 1.63 0.45 18.31
CA CYS A 465 3.00 0.78 17.93
C CYS A 465 3.87 1.01 19.17
N ALA A 466 3.39 1.84 20.11
CA ALA A 466 4.10 2.15 21.34
C ALA A 466 4.31 0.90 22.22
N LEU A 467 3.27 0.09 22.41
CA LEU A 467 3.35 -1.18 23.13
C LEU A 467 4.40 -2.10 22.49
N THR A 468 4.37 -2.25 21.17
CA THR A 468 5.34 -3.07 20.45
C THR A 468 6.75 -2.54 20.65
N ALA A 469 6.97 -1.23 20.50
CA ALA A 469 8.28 -0.61 20.68
C ALA A 469 8.81 -0.80 22.11
N ILE A 470 7.94 -0.67 23.13
CA ILE A 470 8.29 -0.92 24.54
C ILE A 470 8.72 -2.37 24.74
N VAL A 471 7.93 -3.34 24.24
CA VAL A 471 8.26 -4.77 24.36
C VAL A 471 9.59 -5.09 23.68
N VAL A 472 9.80 -4.58 22.45
CA VAL A 472 11.05 -4.73 21.72
C VAL A 472 12.21 -4.13 22.51
N ALA A 473 12.03 -2.94 23.08
CA ALA A 473 13.08 -2.25 23.84
C ALA A 473 13.47 -2.98 25.12
N VAL A 474 12.49 -3.35 25.94
CA VAL A 474 12.70 -4.07 27.19
C VAL A 474 13.38 -5.42 26.94
N ILE A 475 12.83 -6.24 26.04
CA ILE A 475 13.39 -7.56 25.78
C ILE A 475 14.76 -7.45 25.12
N SER A 476 14.97 -6.51 24.19
CA SER A 476 16.29 -6.31 23.58
C SER A 476 17.33 -5.94 24.64
N LEU A 477 17.03 -5.06 25.58
CA LEU A 477 17.95 -4.66 26.65
C LEU A 477 18.25 -5.79 27.63
N LEU A 478 17.28 -6.67 27.90
CA LEU A 478 17.44 -7.81 28.81
C LEU A 478 18.15 -9.02 28.17
N THR A 479 18.29 -9.06 26.85
CA THR A 479 18.91 -10.16 26.10
C THR A 479 20.23 -9.73 25.45
N PRO A 480 21.10 -10.67 25.03
CA PRO A 480 22.43 -10.33 24.51
C PRO A 480 22.39 -9.33 23.33
N PRO A 481 23.37 -8.41 23.24
CA PRO A 481 23.45 -7.48 22.12
C PRO A 481 23.78 -8.20 20.79
N PRO A 482 23.30 -7.68 19.65
CA PRO A 482 23.68 -8.20 18.33
C PRO A 482 25.17 -7.94 18.05
N ASN A 483 25.82 -8.83 17.28
CA ASN A 483 27.24 -8.67 16.93
C ASN A 483 27.42 -7.50 15.96
N GLU A 484 28.49 -6.72 16.10
CA GLU A 484 28.75 -5.55 15.25
C GLU A 484 28.86 -5.90 13.75
N GLU A 485 29.44 -7.05 13.42
CA GLU A 485 29.52 -7.56 12.04
C GLU A 485 28.14 -7.80 11.41
N GLN A 486 27.13 -8.14 12.21
CA GLN A 486 25.77 -8.38 11.73
C GLN A 486 25.01 -7.08 11.43
N ILE A 487 25.50 -5.94 11.90
CA ILE A 487 24.81 -4.63 11.80
C ILE A 487 25.43 -3.77 10.69
N HIS A 488 26.56 -4.19 10.14
CA HIS A 488 27.27 -3.48 9.09
C HIS A 488 26.38 -3.23 7.86
N ASN A 489 26.29 -1.97 7.40
CA ASN A 489 25.44 -1.51 6.29
C ASN A 489 23.93 -1.82 6.42
N LEU A 490 23.44 -2.11 7.62
CA LEU A 490 22.03 -2.48 7.88
C LEU A 490 21.28 -1.48 8.76
N THR A 491 21.97 -0.50 9.34
CA THR A 491 21.37 0.59 10.12
C THR A 491 21.78 1.94 9.55
N TRP A 492 20.98 2.97 9.79
CA TRP A 492 21.29 4.34 9.35
C TRP A 492 22.68 4.80 9.76
N TRP A 493 23.09 4.43 10.98
CA TRP A 493 24.37 4.81 11.58
C TRP A 493 25.57 3.96 11.14
N THR A 494 25.34 2.85 10.44
CA THR A 494 26.39 1.92 9.97
C THR A 494 26.51 1.87 8.46
N ILE A 495 25.84 2.78 7.74
CA ILE A 495 26.07 2.99 6.31
C ILE A 495 27.48 3.57 6.14
N HIS A 496 28.39 2.82 5.52
CA HIS A 496 29.69 3.35 5.11
C HIS A 496 29.71 3.60 3.59
N ASN A 497 30.32 4.72 3.18
CA ASN A 497 30.65 4.94 1.77
C ASN A 497 31.70 3.89 1.38
N SER A 498 31.32 3.00 0.48
CA SER A 498 32.06 1.82 0.00
C SER A 498 33.38 2.18 -0.70
N THR A 499 34.36 2.63 0.09
CA THR A 499 35.74 2.82 -0.34
C THR A 499 36.73 2.06 0.56
N GLU A 500 36.27 1.42 1.63
CA GLU A 500 37.11 0.56 2.46
C GLU A 500 36.53 -0.86 2.50
N ARG A 501 37.24 -1.76 1.81
CA ARG A 501 37.09 -3.22 1.76
C ARG A 501 36.03 -3.76 0.80
N GLU A 502 36.47 -4.00 -0.44
CA GLU A 502 36.14 -5.26 -1.10
C GLU A 502 36.65 -6.40 -0.19
N ILE A 503 35.79 -6.94 0.66
CA ILE A 503 36.05 -8.24 1.29
C ILE A 503 35.68 -9.27 0.24
N PRO A 504 36.62 -10.09 -0.28
CA PRO A 504 36.27 -11.17 -1.18
C PRO A 504 35.32 -12.12 -0.45
N LEU A 505 34.18 -12.42 -1.07
CA LEU A 505 33.26 -13.50 -0.70
C LEU A 505 33.97 -14.85 -0.82
N GLN A 506 34.91 -15.13 0.09
CA GLN A 506 35.53 -16.43 0.22
C GLN A 506 36.09 -16.62 1.63
N LYS A 507 35.24 -17.19 2.50
CA LYS A 507 35.54 -18.04 3.70
C LYS A 507 34.56 -17.78 4.85
N VAL A 508 33.28 -18.09 4.65
CA VAL A 508 32.40 -18.51 5.77
C VAL A 508 31.65 -19.76 5.34
N SER A 509 32.40 -20.81 5.00
CA SER A 509 31.90 -22.18 4.88
C SER A 509 33.08 -23.12 4.68
N THR A 510 33.80 -23.47 5.76
CA THR A 510 34.56 -24.72 5.94
C THR A 510 35.41 -24.65 7.22
N LEU A 511 34.74 -24.70 8.36
CA LEU A 511 35.34 -25.16 9.60
C LEU A 511 34.45 -26.26 10.17
N SER A 512 34.32 -27.31 9.37
CA SER A 512 33.78 -28.61 9.78
C SER A 512 34.18 -29.64 8.74
N ARG A 513 34.92 -30.66 9.22
CA ARG A 513 35.39 -31.89 8.53
C ARG A 513 36.73 -31.80 7.80
N ARG A 514 37.80 -31.97 8.58
CA ARG A 514 38.93 -32.82 8.20
C ARG A 514 38.43 -34.27 8.15
N THR A 515 38.61 -34.92 7.01
CA THR A 515 39.10 -36.32 6.86
C THR A 515 39.27 -36.62 5.37
N ASP A 516 40.53 -36.80 4.99
CA ASP A 516 41.10 -37.76 4.03
C ASP A 516 40.59 -37.86 2.58
N GLY A 517 41.49 -37.46 1.66
CA GLY A 517 42.06 -38.33 0.62
C GLY A 517 41.14 -38.94 -0.44
N CYS A 518 41.27 -38.49 -1.68
CA CYS A 518 41.87 -39.28 -2.77
C CYS A 518 41.68 -38.56 -4.12
N GLU A 519 42.77 -38.34 -4.85
CA GLU A 519 42.76 -37.98 -6.26
C GLU A 519 42.19 -39.12 -7.11
N SER A 520 41.45 -38.77 -8.18
CA SER A 520 41.36 -39.65 -9.34
C SER A 520 41.21 -38.83 -10.63
N VAL A 521 42.28 -38.86 -11.41
CA VAL A 521 42.39 -38.49 -12.82
C VAL A 521 41.43 -39.35 -13.66
N ARG A 522 40.70 -38.74 -14.62
CA ARG A 522 40.28 -39.46 -15.84
C ARG A 522 40.17 -38.54 -17.06
N ARG A 523 40.96 -38.92 -18.06
CA ARG A 523 41.13 -38.36 -19.41
C ARG A 523 40.24 -39.12 -20.40
N GLY A 524 39.78 -38.45 -21.46
CA GLY A 524 39.34 -39.04 -22.73
C GLY A 524 37.89 -38.73 -23.09
N LYS A 525 37.50 -38.48 -24.35
CA LYS A 525 38.15 -38.37 -25.66
C LYS A 525 37.22 -37.48 -26.52
N CYS A 526 37.76 -36.57 -27.32
CA CYS A 526 37.00 -35.78 -28.28
C CYS A 526 37.27 -36.32 -29.68
N VAL A 527 36.23 -36.81 -30.37
CA VAL A 527 36.29 -37.21 -31.79
C VAL A 527 35.78 -36.03 -32.62
N ARG A 528 36.63 -35.57 -33.55
CA ARG A 528 36.33 -34.52 -34.53
C ARG A 528 35.52 -35.11 -35.70
N THR A 529 34.37 -34.51 -35.99
CA THR A 529 33.88 -34.34 -37.36
C THR A 529 33.28 -32.95 -37.51
N ALA A 530 33.49 -32.39 -38.70
CA ALA A 530 33.39 -30.99 -39.09
C ALA A 530 32.07 -30.25 -38.73
N GLY A 531 32.21 -28.98 -38.38
CA GLY A 531 31.10 -28.03 -38.30
C GLY A 531 31.36 -26.89 -37.31
N PHE A 532 31.89 -25.76 -37.80
CA PHE A 532 31.87 -24.42 -37.22
C PHE A 532 31.89 -24.28 -35.67
N CYS A 533 33.10 -24.08 -35.11
CA CYS A 533 33.26 -23.51 -33.77
C CYS A 533 33.37 -21.98 -33.86
N SER A 534 32.43 -21.29 -33.20
CA SER A 534 32.75 -20.04 -32.50
C SER A 534 32.04 -20.11 -31.14
N PRO A 535 32.76 -20.32 -30.03
CA PRO A 535 32.15 -20.18 -28.72
C PRO A 535 32.07 -18.68 -28.42
N ARG A 536 30.93 -18.06 -28.74
CA ARG A 536 30.56 -16.82 -28.07
C ARG A 536 30.46 -17.16 -26.58
N PRO A 537 31.18 -16.46 -25.67
CA PRO A 537 30.91 -16.60 -24.26
C PRO A 537 29.46 -16.15 -24.08
N GLY A 538 28.58 -17.09 -23.76
CA GLY A 538 27.24 -16.77 -23.32
C GLY A 538 27.39 -15.84 -22.12
N ARG A 539 27.06 -14.57 -22.30
CA ARG A 539 26.69 -13.70 -21.19
C ARG A 539 25.47 -14.36 -20.56
N ILE A 540 25.73 -15.23 -19.59
CA ILE A 540 24.77 -15.55 -18.55
C ILE A 540 24.67 -14.23 -17.77
N VAL A 541 23.72 -13.40 -18.19
CA VAL A 541 23.29 -12.27 -17.39
C VAL A 541 22.66 -12.92 -16.16
N SER A 542 23.43 -13.00 -15.09
CA SER A 542 22.93 -13.35 -13.77
C SER A 542 22.05 -12.19 -13.31
N GLU A 543 20.81 -12.13 -13.81
CA GLU A 543 19.77 -11.25 -13.27
C GLU A 543 19.25 -11.89 -11.97
N ASN A 544 20.13 -12.01 -10.98
CA ASN A 544 19.67 -11.80 -9.61
C ASN A 544 18.99 -10.43 -9.61
N PRO A 545 17.80 -10.24 -9.03
CA PRO A 545 17.21 -8.92 -8.89
C PRO A 545 17.97 -8.16 -7.79
N SER A 546 19.28 -7.96 -7.96
CA SER A 546 20.05 -7.01 -7.17
C SER A 546 19.47 -5.62 -7.41
N PRO A 547 19.39 -4.76 -6.38
CA PRO A 547 18.97 -3.38 -6.59
C PRO A 547 19.83 -2.74 -7.69
N ILE A 548 19.18 -2.09 -8.66
CA ILE A 548 19.84 -1.44 -9.79
C ILE A 548 20.71 -0.27 -9.31
N ILE A 549 20.39 0.27 -8.13
CA ILE A 549 21.18 1.31 -7.48
C ILE A 549 22.46 0.68 -6.91
N HIS A 550 23.57 0.86 -7.61
CA HIS A 550 24.88 0.35 -7.19
C HIS A 550 25.61 1.25 -6.17
N SER A 551 25.15 2.49 -5.96
CA SER A 551 25.81 3.45 -5.07
C SER A 551 24.83 4.48 -4.51
N ILE A 552 25.08 4.91 -3.28
CA ILE A 552 24.38 5.99 -2.58
C ILE A 552 24.88 7.37 -3.05
N ARG A 553 26.01 7.42 -3.77
CA ARG A 553 26.63 8.68 -4.20
C ARG A 553 25.74 9.41 -5.21
N GLU A 554 25.52 10.69 -4.95
CA GLU A 554 24.75 11.58 -5.78
C GLU A 554 25.63 12.67 -6.36
N ASP A 555 25.23 13.18 -7.53
CA ASP A 555 25.77 14.42 -8.03
C ASP A 555 25.28 15.60 -7.16
N PRO A 556 26.17 16.53 -6.76
CA PRO A 556 25.81 17.64 -5.87
C PRO A 556 24.69 18.52 -6.39
N PHE A 557 24.59 18.73 -7.70
CA PHE A 557 23.54 19.55 -8.30
C PHE A 557 22.18 18.86 -8.14
N TRP A 558 22.07 17.58 -8.51
CA TRP A 558 20.82 16.83 -8.41
C TRP A 558 20.37 16.62 -6.96
N SER A 559 21.30 16.45 -6.04
CA SER A 559 21.00 16.34 -4.61
C SER A 559 20.37 17.65 -4.08
N ARG A 560 20.98 18.81 -4.39
CA ARG A 560 20.43 20.14 -4.03
C ARG A 560 19.07 20.39 -4.67
N PHE A 561 18.91 20.05 -5.95
CA PHE A 561 17.64 20.20 -6.66
C PHE A 561 16.51 19.40 -5.99
N CYS A 562 16.78 18.15 -5.60
CA CYS A 562 15.82 17.32 -4.88
C CYS A 562 15.49 17.92 -3.49
N CYS A 563 16.50 18.39 -2.75
CA CYS A 563 16.28 19.01 -1.43
C CYS A 563 15.42 20.29 -1.52
N VAL A 564 15.68 21.18 -2.48
CA VAL A 564 14.87 22.40 -2.67
C VAL A 564 13.41 22.04 -2.97
N ASN A 565 13.17 21.09 -3.87
CA ASN A 565 11.81 20.65 -4.19
C ASN A 565 11.11 19.99 -2.99
N ALA A 566 11.84 19.20 -2.19
CA ALA A 566 11.29 18.60 -0.97
C ALA A 566 10.88 19.68 0.05
N ILE A 567 11.68 20.74 0.21
CA ILE A 567 11.32 21.87 1.10
C ILE A 567 10.07 22.58 0.60
N ILE A 568 10.01 22.91 -0.70
CA ILE A 568 8.82 23.57 -1.30
C ILE A 568 7.57 22.73 -1.04
N LEU A 569 7.63 21.44 -1.34
CA LEU A 569 6.55 20.50 -1.14
C LEU A 569 6.08 20.44 0.33
N VAL A 570 7.02 20.37 1.28
CA VAL A 570 6.70 20.40 2.72
C VAL A 570 6.04 21.72 3.11
N CYS A 571 6.55 22.86 2.64
CA CYS A 571 5.95 24.17 2.91
C CYS A 571 4.51 24.28 2.38
N VAL A 572 4.26 23.83 1.14
CA VAL A 572 2.91 23.83 0.55
C VAL A 572 1.98 22.91 1.34
N ASN A 573 2.44 21.72 1.71
CA ASN A 573 1.62 20.78 2.47
C ASN A 573 1.29 21.31 3.88
N ILE A 574 2.26 21.89 4.59
CA ILE A 574 2.02 22.55 5.90
C ILE A 574 1.03 23.71 5.75
N PHE A 575 1.18 24.55 4.72
CA PHE A 575 0.25 25.63 4.45
C PHE A 575 -1.18 25.11 4.25
N LEU A 576 -1.36 24.03 3.49
CA LEU A 576 -2.67 23.43 3.27
C LEU A 576 -3.28 22.83 4.55
N TYR A 577 -2.48 22.14 5.37
CA TYR A 577 -2.94 21.69 6.69
C TYR A 577 -3.40 22.88 7.55
N ALA A 578 -2.63 23.97 7.57
CA ALA A 578 -2.96 25.15 8.36
C ALA A 578 -4.21 25.90 7.83
N TYR A 579 -4.40 25.93 6.50
CA TYR A 579 -5.54 26.59 5.87
C TYR A 579 -6.87 25.87 6.15
N TYR A 580 -6.85 24.54 6.19
CA TYR A 580 -8.02 23.69 6.45
C TYR A 580 -8.10 23.18 7.89
N ALA A 581 -7.25 23.67 8.80
CA ALA A 581 -7.18 23.23 10.19
C ALA A 581 -8.54 23.34 10.90
#